data_AF-A0A1X2HHU4-F1
#
_entry.id   AF-A0A1X2HHU4-F1
#
_cell.length_a   1.000
_cell.length_b   1.000
_cell.length_c   1.000
_cell.angle_alpha   90.00
_cell.angle_beta   90.00
_cell.angle_gamma   90.00
#
_symmetry.space_group_name_H-M   'P 1'
#
loop_
_entity.id
_entity.type
_entity.pdbx_description
1 polymer ?
#
loop_
_entity_poly.entity_id
_entity_poly.type
_entity_poly.pdbx_seq_one_letter_code
_entity_poly.pdbx_strand_id
1 'polypeptide(L)'
;MLLYHGLATPDLSVPSSPTLSPATVSHTTATTRHIHSNDDTSPVDLTELTRLLQKAASSRSTRAFHLKPPSPVSTTSSSSTGSSTCCSVSTPSQFVFRKPEYNQQYHRTHFHRPSCERRDSFLGLRRYFQTEEDESDPNDTFANRFRQDIERRYGKWGRYIGKGAGGSVRLISTQQTMYAVKQFRKQLPHESDKDYVKKVTAEFCIGSTLHHPNIIQTLDIVQSGPDFYEIMEYCPNDLFNIVMSGMMSREEIACTWRQLLSGLEYLHSMGIAHRDLKLDNLVLDHTGILKIIDFGCSAVFKYPFEHKVTLTRGIYGSDPYIAPEQYTQSCYDPRLSDVWSCAIIFICMTIRRFPWRSPRYSDLSYRAFATNQNQQQFRLLKLLPREARPAMAGLLNVDPSRRTTLSQLLADPWVQQIDVCTLAEPGANHVHHVQEMSNQRGNLVVMTREPPGLIAEKEKRKRQQQQQVHNHT
;
A
#
# COMPACT_ATOMS: atom_id res chain seq x y z
N MET A 1 82.98 3.83 -26.62
CA MET A 1 82.36 2.50 -26.59
C MET A 1 80.92 2.72 -26.13
N LEU A 2 79.85 2.51 -26.93
CA LEU A 2 79.39 1.23 -27.52
C LEU A 2 79.29 0.16 -26.41
N LEU A 3 78.10 -0.29 -25.98
CA LEU A 3 77.12 -1.03 -26.78
C LEU A 3 75.67 -0.97 -26.23
N TYR A 4 74.73 -1.53 -27.00
CA TYR A 4 73.27 -1.54 -26.82
C TYR A 4 72.74 -2.97 -26.49
N HIS A 5 71.41 -3.09 -26.34
CA HIS A 5 70.58 -4.30 -26.08
C HIS A 5 70.46 -4.74 -24.60
N GLY A 6 69.27 -5.11 -24.08
CA GLY A 6 67.91 -5.03 -24.64
C GLY A 6 66.87 -5.86 -23.87
N LEU A 7 65.58 -5.56 -24.08
CA LEU A 7 64.36 -6.34 -23.74
C LEU A 7 63.81 -6.34 -22.28
N ALA A 8 62.91 -5.38 -22.04
CA ALA A 8 61.51 -5.53 -21.60
C ALA A 8 61.10 -6.42 -20.39
N THR A 9 60.52 -5.75 -19.38
CA THR A 9 59.28 -6.17 -18.69
C THR A 9 58.38 -4.93 -18.47
N PRO A 10 57.03 -5.06 -18.42
CA PRO A 10 56.12 -3.91 -18.48
C PRO A 10 55.77 -3.32 -17.11
N ASP A 11 55.48 -2.01 -17.13
CA ASP A 11 55.17 -1.18 -15.96
C ASP A 11 53.83 -1.57 -15.29
N LEU A 12 53.87 -1.87 -13.99
CA LEU A 12 52.67 -2.14 -13.16
C LEU A 12 52.00 -0.82 -12.74
N SER A 13 51.47 -0.11 -13.74
CA SER A 13 50.61 1.05 -13.50
C SER A 13 49.26 0.62 -12.93
N VAL A 14 49.02 0.97 -11.67
CA VAL A 14 47.72 0.77 -11.01
C VAL A 14 46.67 1.64 -11.71
N PRO A 15 45.56 1.09 -12.26
CA PRO A 15 44.51 1.91 -12.85
C PRO A 15 43.87 2.77 -11.76
N SER A 16 43.87 4.08 -11.97
CA SER A 16 43.17 5.02 -11.11
C SER A 16 41.68 4.71 -11.05
N SER A 17 41.13 4.70 -9.82
CA SER A 17 39.70 4.49 -9.57
C SER A 17 38.86 5.45 -10.42
N PRO A 18 37.87 4.98 -11.20
CA PRO A 18 36.97 5.88 -11.90
C PRO A 18 36.09 6.60 -10.89
N THR A 19 36.37 7.88 -10.68
CA THR A 19 35.59 8.79 -9.84
C THR A 19 34.17 8.85 -10.40
N LEU A 20 33.19 8.30 -9.68
CA LEU A 20 31.79 8.51 -10.00
C LEU A 20 31.47 10.00 -9.88
N SER A 21 31.01 10.60 -10.98
CA SER A 21 30.70 12.03 -11.07
C SER A 21 29.77 12.47 -9.94
N PRO A 22 29.96 13.67 -9.35
CA PRO A 22 29.04 14.19 -8.34
C PRO A 22 27.66 14.38 -8.96
N ALA A 23 26.72 13.50 -8.62
CA ALA A 23 25.37 13.56 -9.14
C ALA A 23 24.62 14.75 -8.52
N THR A 24 24.35 15.76 -9.34
CA THR A 24 23.43 16.85 -9.02
C THR A 24 22.10 16.28 -8.55
N VAL A 25 21.65 16.65 -7.36
CA VAL A 25 20.34 16.26 -6.84
C VAL A 25 19.28 17.08 -7.56
N SER A 26 18.90 16.65 -8.76
CA SER A 26 17.69 17.11 -9.42
C SER A 26 16.48 16.47 -8.72
N HIS A 27 15.59 17.32 -8.21
CA HIS A 27 14.30 16.90 -7.67
C HIS A 27 13.58 16.07 -8.74
N THR A 28 13.56 14.75 -8.58
CA THR A 28 12.98 13.86 -9.58
C THR A 28 11.50 13.75 -9.27
N THR A 29 10.70 14.65 -9.85
CA THR A 29 9.24 14.59 -9.75
C THR A 29 8.78 13.23 -10.29
N ALA A 30 8.17 12.41 -9.42
CA ALA A 30 7.65 11.11 -9.79
C ALA A 30 6.65 11.29 -10.96
N THR A 31 7.03 10.85 -12.15
CA THR A 31 6.26 11.10 -13.36
C THR A 31 5.22 10.00 -13.50
N THR A 32 3.98 10.27 -13.08
CA THR A 32 2.88 9.31 -13.17
C THR A 32 2.53 9.04 -14.64
N ARG A 33 3.16 7.99 -15.21
CA ARG A 33 2.86 7.51 -16.55
C ARG A 33 1.65 6.57 -16.51
N HIS A 34 0.45 7.15 -16.40
CA HIS A 34 -0.76 6.44 -16.83
C HIS A 34 -0.75 6.35 -18.36
N ILE A 35 -0.03 5.36 -18.89
CA ILE A 35 -0.27 4.90 -20.26
C ILE A 35 -1.58 4.12 -20.19
N HIS A 36 -2.69 4.82 -20.39
CA HIS A 36 -3.98 4.18 -20.65
C HIS A 36 -3.92 3.50 -22.02
N SER A 37 -3.38 2.28 -22.04
CA SER A 37 -3.75 1.32 -23.07
C SER A 37 -5.24 1.00 -22.89
N ASN A 38 -6.05 1.29 -23.90
CA ASN A 38 -7.39 0.73 -24.01
C ASN A 38 -7.21 -0.79 -24.10
N ASP A 39 -7.58 -1.52 -23.04
CA ASP A 39 -7.50 -2.97 -23.01
C ASP A 39 -8.80 -3.51 -22.41
N ASP A 40 -9.43 -4.42 -23.15
CA ASP A 40 -10.74 -5.02 -22.85
C ASP A 40 -10.62 -6.04 -21.70
N THR A 41 -10.28 -5.54 -20.51
CA THR A 41 -10.57 -6.26 -19.27
C THR A 41 -12.09 -6.37 -19.17
N SER A 42 -12.63 -7.57 -19.40
CA SER A 42 -14.04 -7.90 -19.24
C SER A 42 -14.55 -7.27 -17.95
N PRO A 43 -15.67 -6.53 -17.97
CA PRO A 43 -16.02 -5.61 -16.90
C PRO A 43 -16.01 -6.35 -15.56
N VAL A 44 -15.10 -5.93 -14.66
CA VAL A 44 -15.12 -6.35 -13.27
C VAL A 44 -16.51 -6.06 -12.75
N ASP A 45 -17.24 -7.11 -12.42
CA ASP A 45 -18.53 -7.01 -11.77
C ASP A 45 -18.28 -6.54 -10.33
N LEU A 46 -18.23 -5.21 -10.17
CA LEU A 46 -17.97 -4.55 -8.89
C LEU A 46 -19.01 -4.96 -7.83
N THR A 47 -20.21 -5.33 -8.25
CA THR A 47 -21.28 -5.91 -7.44
C THR A 47 -20.89 -7.25 -6.87
N GLU A 48 -20.55 -8.21 -7.75
CA GLU A 48 -20.23 -9.57 -7.34
C GLU A 48 -18.92 -9.58 -6.57
N LEU A 49 -17.94 -8.76 -6.99
CA LEU A 49 -16.73 -8.49 -6.24
C LEU A 49 -17.03 -8.04 -4.81
N THR A 50 -17.77 -6.95 -4.63
CA THR A 50 -18.04 -6.37 -3.30
C THR A 50 -18.79 -7.38 -2.43
N ARG A 51 -19.81 -8.06 -2.99
CA ARG A 51 -20.58 -9.10 -2.33
C ARG A 51 -19.71 -10.28 -1.87
N LEU A 52 -18.80 -10.74 -2.73
CA LEU A 52 -17.88 -11.84 -2.42
C LEU A 52 -16.82 -11.42 -1.40
N LEU A 53 -16.22 -10.24 -1.53
CA LEU A 53 -15.23 -9.71 -0.58
C LEU A 53 -15.83 -9.56 0.82
N GLN A 54 -17.08 -9.08 0.92
CA GLN A 54 -17.79 -9.01 2.19
C GLN A 54 -18.07 -10.40 2.77
N LYS A 55 -18.54 -11.36 1.96
CA LYS A 55 -18.74 -12.74 2.41
C LYS A 55 -17.44 -13.37 2.91
N ALA A 56 -16.30 -13.04 2.30
CA ALA A 56 -14.97 -13.46 2.75
C ALA A 56 -14.54 -12.77 4.06
N ALA A 57 -14.76 -11.46 4.19
CA ALA A 57 -14.48 -10.71 5.41
C ALA A 57 -15.33 -11.21 6.60
N SER A 58 -16.63 -11.44 6.41
CA SER A 58 -17.54 -11.93 7.46
C SER A 58 -17.23 -13.35 7.93
N SER A 59 -16.69 -14.22 7.05
CA SER A 59 -16.40 -15.62 7.36
C SER A 59 -15.02 -15.87 7.97
N ARG A 60 -14.08 -14.91 7.91
CA ARG A 60 -12.74 -15.03 8.50
C ARG A 60 -12.64 -14.61 9.97
N SER A 61 -13.69 -14.02 10.56
CA SER A 61 -13.67 -13.51 11.94
C SER A 61 -13.66 -14.59 13.04
N THR A 62 -13.76 -15.88 12.71
CA THR A 62 -13.93 -16.99 13.68
C THR A 62 -12.83 -18.06 13.68
N ARG A 63 -11.63 -17.79 13.16
CA ARG A 63 -10.45 -18.67 13.33
C ARG A 63 -9.31 -18.02 14.11
N ALA A 64 -9.50 -17.94 15.43
CA ALA A 64 -8.39 -17.91 16.36
C ALA A 64 -7.67 -19.28 16.41
N PHE A 65 -6.37 -19.27 16.68
CA PHE A 65 -5.51 -20.45 16.65
C PHE A 65 -5.83 -21.47 17.76
N HIS A 66 -6.29 -22.66 17.41
CA HIS A 66 -6.15 -23.87 18.24
C HIS A 66 -5.85 -25.10 17.37
N LEU A 67 -4.72 -25.76 17.66
CA LEU A 67 -4.26 -27.01 17.04
C LEU A 67 -4.69 -28.21 17.90
N LYS A 68 -5.24 -29.27 17.29
CA LYS A 68 -5.10 -30.67 17.73
C LYS A 68 -5.51 -31.64 16.58
N PRO A 69 -5.10 -32.94 16.63
CA PRO A 69 -4.86 -33.76 15.43
C PRO A 69 -6.04 -34.65 14.97
N PRO A 70 -5.95 -35.28 13.77
CA PRO A 70 -7.08 -35.92 13.10
C PRO A 70 -7.11 -37.47 13.22
N SER A 71 -8.30 -38.06 13.01
CA SER A 71 -8.56 -39.40 12.40
C SER A 71 -10.09 -39.71 12.42
N PRO A 72 -10.61 -40.71 11.70
CA PRO A 72 -10.56 -40.79 10.23
C PRO A 72 -11.88 -41.25 9.55
N VAL A 73 -11.96 -41.06 8.21
CA VAL A 73 -12.74 -41.84 7.21
C VAL A 73 -14.28 -41.98 7.37
N SER A 74 -15.03 -41.50 6.35
CA SER A 74 -15.83 -42.38 5.49
C SER A 74 -16.40 -41.69 4.23
N THR A 75 -16.23 -42.36 3.10
CA THR A 75 -16.78 -42.05 1.76
C THR A 75 -18.28 -42.33 1.64
N THR A 76 -18.99 -41.58 0.78
CA THR A 76 -19.86 -42.17 -0.27
C THR A 76 -20.21 -41.16 -1.38
N SER A 77 -20.21 -41.66 -2.62
CA SER A 77 -20.95 -41.16 -3.79
C SER A 77 -22.47 -41.39 -3.61
N SER A 78 -23.43 -41.02 -4.45
CA SER A 78 -23.52 -40.39 -5.78
C SER A 78 -24.77 -39.46 -5.76
N SER A 79 -25.54 -39.09 -6.81
CA SER A 79 -25.54 -39.26 -8.27
C SER A 79 -26.47 -38.19 -8.88
N SER A 80 -26.27 -37.80 -10.14
CA SER A 80 -27.17 -36.89 -10.86
C SER A 80 -28.18 -37.64 -11.73
N THR A 81 -29.46 -37.26 -11.66
CA THR A 81 -30.46 -37.46 -12.72
C THR A 81 -31.33 -36.22 -12.78
N GLY A 82 -31.48 -35.61 -13.95
CA GLY A 82 -32.26 -34.39 -14.13
C GLY A 82 -33.63 -34.64 -14.76
N SER A 83 -34.52 -33.66 -14.66
CA SER A 83 -35.26 -33.12 -15.81
C SER A 83 -36.01 -31.85 -15.40
N SER A 84 -36.32 -31.01 -16.38
CA SER A 84 -36.96 -29.70 -16.23
C SER A 84 -38.48 -29.77 -16.26
N THR A 85 -39.14 -29.07 -15.33
CA THR A 85 -40.32 -28.23 -15.64
C THR A 85 -40.52 -27.14 -14.58
N CYS A 86 -41.10 -26.02 -14.99
CA CYS A 86 -41.36 -24.85 -14.15
C CYS A 86 -42.68 -24.97 -13.36
N CYS A 87 -42.70 -24.44 -12.13
CA CYS A 87 -43.80 -23.62 -11.57
C CYS A 87 -43.45 -23.10 -10.16
N SER A 88 -44.07 -21.98 -9.78
CA SER A 88 -43.90 -21.17 -8.55
C SER A 88 -43.77 -21.93 -7.22
N VAL A 89 -42.84 -21.47 -6.35
CA VAL A 89 -42.71 -21.94 -4.95
C VAL A 89 -42.47 -20.76 -4.00
N SER A 90 -43.18 -20.73 -2.87
CA SER A 90 -43.04 -19.75 -1.79
C SER A 90 -41.73 -19.94 -1.00
N THR A 91 -41.24 -18.86 -0.38
CA THR A 91 -39.88 -18.82 0.21
C THR A 91 -39.65 -19.89 1.29
N PRO A 92 -38.72 -20.84 1.09
CA PRO A 92 -38.43 -21.88 2.08
C PRO A 92 -37.76 -21.36 3.36
N SER A 93 -37.94 -22.09 4.46
CA SER A 93 -37.49 -21.70 5.80
C SER A 93 -35.96 -21.53 5.94
N GLN A 94 -35.14 -22.05 5.02
CA GLN A 94 -33.68 -21.78 4.99
C GLN A 94 -33.31 -20.32 4.67
N PHE A 95 -34.25 -19.45 4.28
CA PHE A 95 -34.01 -18.02 4.10
C PHE A 95 -34.43 -17.15 5.31
N VAL A 96 -34.96 -17.76 6.38
CA VAL A 96 -35.32 -17.06 7.62
C VAL A 96 -34.15 -17.14 8.62
N PHE A 97 -33.17 -16.25 8.44
CA PHE A 97 -32.01 -16.18 9.33
C PHE A 97 -32.36 -15.46 10.64
N ARG A 98 -32.10 -16.13 11.78
CA ARG A 98 -32.21 -15.50 13.10
C ARG A 98 -31.13 -14.44 13.29
N LYS A 99 -31.49 -13.35 13.98
CA LYS A 99 -30.59 -12.25 14.34
C LYS A 99 -29.43 -12.77 15.20
N PRO A 100 -28.15 -12.50 14.86
CA PRO A 100 -27.02 -12.89 15.69
C PRO A 100 -27.00 -12.10 17.00
N GLU A 101 -26.63 -12.77 18.09
CA GLU A 101 -26.29 -12.12 19.36
C GLU A 101 -24.79 -11.84 19.43
N TYR A 102 -24.40 -10.63 19.83
CA TYR A 102 -23.02 -10.16 19.80
C TYR A 102 -22.44 -10.05 21.22
N ASN A 103 -21.17 -10.43 21.38
CA ASN A 103 -20.44 -10.31 22.64
C ASN A 103 -20.26 -8.83 23.03
N GLN A 104 -20.80 -8.44 24.20
CA GLN A 104 -20.82 -7.06 24.69
C GLN A 104 -19.44 -6.44 24.95
N GLN A 105 -18.38 -7.24 25.08
CA GLN A 105 -17.05 -6.74 25.45
C GLN A 105 -16.31 -6.05 24.30
N TYR A 106 -16.60 -6.43 23.04
CA TYR A 106 -16.03 -5.79 21.84
C TYR A 106 -16.52 -4.33 21.66
N HIS A 107 -17.71 -4.00 22.17
CA HIS A 107 -18.31 -2.67 22.04
C HIS A 107 -17.76 -1.60 23.00
N ARG A 108 -16.86 -1.96 23.94
CA ARG A 108 -16.53 -1.08 25.08
C ARG A 108 -15.19 -0.34 25.02
N THR A 109 -14.25 -0.68 24.14
CA THR A 109 -12.87 -0.15 24.25
C THR A 109 -12.42 0.81 23.15
N HIS A 110 -13.05 0.87 21.98
CA HIS A 110 -12.60 1.74 20.89
C HIS A 110 -13.75 2.49 20.18
N PHE A 111 -13.59 3.83 20.10
CA PHE A 111 -14.36 4.79 19.30
C PHE A 111 -15.85 4.51 19.07
N HIS A 112 -16.65 4.53 20.13
CA HIS A 112 -18.06 4.97 20.04
C HIS A 112 -18.60 5.57 21.35
N ARG A 113 -19.16 6.78 21.26
CA ARG A 113 -20.22 7.28 22.16
C ARG A 113 -21.39 7.80 21.29
N PRO A 114 -22.59 8.08 21.85
CA PRO A 114 -23.80 7.48 21.30
C PRO A 114 -24.60 8.42 20.38
N SER A 115 -25.67 7.87 19.81
CA SER A 115 -26.74 8.60 19.09
C SER A 115 -26.31 9.49 17.93
N CYS A 116 -25.66 8.87 16.93
CA CYS A 116 -26.05 9.12 15.55
C CYS A 116 -26.33 7.75 14.92
N GLU A 117 -27.51 7.57 14.32
CA GLU A 117 -27.90 6.31 13.69
C GLU A 117 -26.86 5.92 12.63
N ARG A 118 -26.21 4.76 12.79
CA ARG A 118 -25.57 4.09 11.66
C ARG A 118 -26.68 3.63 10.71
N ARG A 119 -27.17 4.54 9.87
CA ARG A 119 -27.94 4.18 8.68
C ARG A 119 -26.97 3.51 7.74
N ASP A 120 -27.15 2.21 7.53
CA ASP A 120 -26.29 1.37 6.71
C ASP A 120 -26.12 1.99 5.32
N SER A 121 -24.96 2.59 5.07
CA SER A 121 -24.51 3.00 3.73
C SER A 121 -24.52 1.83 2.75
N PHE A 122 -24.51 0.60 3.28
CA PHE A 122 -24.53 -0.64 2.51
C PHE A 122 -25.94 -1.13 2.08
N LEU A 123 -27.03 -0.70 2.74
CA LEU A 123 -28.38 -1.05 2.28
C LEU A 123 -28.71 -0.42 0.91
N GLY A 124 -28.17 0.78 0.64
CA GLY A 124 -28.26 1.43 -0.67
C GLY A 124 -27.54 0.63 -1.77
N LEU A 125 -26.40 0.02 -1.46
CA LEU A 125 -25.62 -0.77 -2.41
C LEU A 125 -26.25 -2.15 -2.69
N ARG A 126 -26.91 -2.78 -1.69
CA ARG A 126 -27.62 -4.05 -1.90
C ARG A 126 -28.86 -3.90 -2.79
N ARG A 127 -29.59 -2.78 -2.69
CA ARG A 127 -30.75 -2.45 -3.54
C ARG A 127 -30.33 -1.97 -4.95
N TYR A 128 -29.06 -1.65 -5.17
CA TYR A 128 -28.53 -1.21 -6.47
C TYR A 128 -28.25 -2.37 -7.46
N PHE A 129 -28.20 -3.60 -6.97
CA PHE A 129 -27.87 -4.79 -7.77
C PHE A 129 -28.97 -5.86 -7.82
N GLN A 130 -30.14 -5.56 -7.25
CA GLN A 130 -31.35 -6.32 -7.54
C GLN A 130 -32.04 -5.67 -8.74
N THR A 131 -31.77 -6.20 -9.93
CA THR A 131 -32.61 -5.97 -11.10
C THR A 131 -33.91 -6.75 -10.94
N GLU A 132 -34.85 -6.18 -10.19
CA GLU A 132 -36.27 -6.39 -10.46
C GLU A 132 -36.84 -5.07 -11.01
N GLU A 133 -37.78 -5.19 -11.94
CA GLU A 133 -38.30 -4.10 -12.77
C GLU A 133 -39.32 -3.24 -11.99
N ASP A 134 -38.89 -2.65 -10.88
CA ASP A 134 -39.67 -1.63 -10.17
C ASP A 134 -39.63 -0.31 -10.96
N GLU A 135 -40.81 0.21 -11.34
CA GLU A 135 -40.95 1.53 -11.96
C GLU A 135 -40.49 2.64 -11.00
N SER A 136 -39.24 3.10 -11.16
CA SER A 136 -38.69 4.23 -10.39
C SER A 136 -38.39 5.43 -11.28
N ASP A 137 -38.79 6.61 -10.80
CA ASP A 137 -38.63 7.96 -11.37
C ASP A 137 -37.38 8.13 -12.27
N PRO A 138 -37.52 8.60 -13.53
CA PRO A 138 -36.40 8.80 -14.45
C PRO A 138 -35.34 9.81 -13.96
N ASN A 139 -35.59 10.55 -12.87
CA ASN A 139 -34.57 11.38 -12.21
C ASN A 139 -33.71 10.65 -11.15
N ASP A 140 -34.00 9.42 -10.72
CA ASP A 140 -33.18 8.70 -9.71
C ASP A 140 -31.94 8.02 -10.33
N THR A 141 -31.10 8.84 -10.98
CA THR A 141 -29.80 8.38 -11.49
C THR A 141 -28.85 8.04 -10.35
N PHE A 142 -27.89 7.14 -10.61
CA PHE A 142 -26.86 6.71 -9.66
C PHE A 142 -26.16 7.87 -8.90
N ALA A 143 -25.98 9.01 -9.57
CA ALA A 143 -25.42 10.23 -9.01
C ALA A 143 -26.25 10.84 -7.85
N ASN A 144 -27.58 10.69 -7.87
CA ASN A 144 -28.47 11.35 -6.92
C ASN A 144 -28.55 10.66 -5.55
N ARG A 145 -27.94 9.47 -5.40
CA ARG A 145 -27.91 8.70 -4.14
C ARG A 145 -26.69 8.98 -3.26
N PHE A 146 -25.70 9.72 -3.74
CA PHE A 146 -24.61 10.24 -2.91
C PHE A 146 -25.10 11.45 -2.11
N ARG A 147 -24.78 11.52 -0.81
CA ARG A 147 -25.29 12.61 0.05
C ARG A 147 -24.61 13.93 -0.33
N GLN A 148 -25.40 14.93 -0.70
CA GLN A 148 -24.92 16.18 -1.33
C GLN A 148 -24.15 17.14 -0.41
N ASP A 149 -24.27 16.99 0.91
CA ASP A 149 -23.70 17.90 1.90
C ASP A 149 -22.55 17.24 2.67
N ILE A 150 -21.33 17.75 2.43
CA ILE A 150 -20.08 17.29 3.05
C ILE A 150 -19.76 18.07 4.33
N GLU A 151 -19.99 19.39 4.34
CA GLU A 151 -19.63 20.26 5.46
C GLU A 151 -20.51 20.01 6.68
N ARG A 152 -21.81 19.81 6.49
CA ARG A 152 -22.74 19.46 7.58
C ARG A 152 -22.41 18.14 8.27
N ARG A 153 -21.72 17.22 7.58
CA ARG A 153 -21.42 15.87 8.08
C ARG A 153 -20.01 15.72 8.63
N TYR A 154 -19.02 16.29 7.95
CA TYR A 154 -17.60 16.15 8.27
C TYR A 154 -16.95 17.44 8.79
N GLY A 155 -17.72 18.53 8.86
CA GLY A 155 -17.34 19.79 9.48
C GLY A 155 -16.65 20.75 8.51
N LYS A 156 -15.72 21.56 9.01
CA LYS A 156 -15.12 22.66 8.25
C LYS A 156 -13.91 22.19 7.45
N TRP A 157 -13.77 22.69 6.23
CA TRP A 157 -12.56 22.47 5.43
C TRP A 157 -11.32 23.04 6.14
N GLY A 158 -10.24 22.25 6.12
CA GLY A 158 -8.92 22.60 6.64
C GLY A 158 -7.90 22.83 5.51
N ARG A 159 -6.61 22.65 5.83
CA ARG A 159 -5.52 22.86 4.88
C ARG A 159 -5.59 21.91 3.68
N TYR A 160 -5.11 22.41 2.54
CA TYR A 160 -4.75 21.60 1.39
C TYR A 160 -3.56 20.69 1.73
N ILE A 161 -3.56 19.43 1.27
CA ILE A 161 -2.46 18.48 1.51
C ILE A 161 -1.64 18.29 0.24
N GLY A 162 -2.27 17.94 -0.89
CA GLY A 162 -1.54 17.57 -2.11
C GLY A 162 -2.41 17.37 -3.35
N LYS A 163 -1.76 17.28 -4.51
CA LYS A 163 -2.37 16.90 -5.80
C LYS A 163 -1.68 15.65 -6.34
N GLY A 164 -2.45 14.73 -6.89
CA GLY A 164 -1.97 13.58 -7.66
C GLY A 164 -2.74 13.41 -8.96
N ALA A 165 -2.48 12.33 -9.69
CA ALA A 165 -3.21 12.02 -10.92
C ALA A 165 -4.70 11.67 -10.66
N GLY A 166 -4.98 11.03 -9.52
CA GLY A 166 -6.36 10.70 -9.10
C GLY A 166 -7.19 11.91 -8.65
N GLY A 167 -6.59 13.06 -8.34
CA GLY A 167 -7.32 14.22 -7.81
C GLY A 167 -6.50 15.11 -6.86
N SER A 168 -7.18 15.76 -5.92
CA SER A 168 -6.55 16.59 -4.88
C SER A 168 -7.08 16.28 -3.49
N VAL A 169 -6.21 16.31 -2.49
CA VAL A 169 -6.53 15.98 -1.10
C VAL A 169 -6.53 17.23 -0.22
N ARG A 170 -7.59 17.40 0.58
CA ARG A 170 -7.74 18.45 1.60
C ARG A 170 -8.12 17.83 2.94
N LEU A 171 -7.86 18.52 4.04
CA LEU A 171 -8.45 18.16 5.33
C LEU A 171 -9.88 18.67 5.44
N ILE A 172 -10.68 17.96 6.22
CA ILE A 172 -11.95 18.44 6.77
C ILE A 172 -12.01 18.02 8.25
N SER A 173 -12.61 18.84 9.10
CA SER A 173 -12.60 18.61 10.55
C SER A 173 -13.92 18.90 11.23
N THR A 174 -14.38 17.92 12.02
CA THR A 174 -15.36 18.16 13.07
C THR A 174 -14.65 18.68 14.33
N GLN A 175 -15.41 19.02 15.37
CA GLN A 175 -14.82 19.39 16.67
C GLN A 175 -14.03 18.24 17.34
N GLN A 176 -14.16 17.00 16.86
CA GLN A 176 -13.63 15.79 17.51
C GLN A 176 -12.65 15.02 16.63
N THR A 177 -12.76 15.10 15.30
CA THR A 177 -12.03 14.24 14.36
C THR A 177 -11.59 15.00 13.11
N MET A 178 -10.36 14.74 12.67
CA MET A 178 -9.80 15.17 11.39
C MET A 178 -9.94 14.04 10.36
N TYR A 179 -10.30 14.37 9.12
CA TYR A 179 -10.41 13.45 8.00
C TYR A 179 -9.63 13.96 6.79
N ALA A 180 -9.15 13.05 5.96
CA ALA A 180 -8.62 13.36 4.64
C ALA A 180 -9.75 13.21 3.60
N VAL A 181 -9.88 14.20 2.71
CA VAL A 181 -10.88 14.20 1.64
C VAL A 181 -10.17 14.27 0.29
N LYS A 182 -10.28 13.21 -0.50
CA LYS A 182 -9.80 13.14 -1.88
C LYS A 182 -10.93 13.60 -2.80
N GLN A 183 -10.84 14.82 -3.31
CA GLN A 183 -11.65 15.25 -4.45
C GLN A 183 -11.06 14.60 -5.70
N PHE A 184 -11.84 13.79 -6.41
CA PHE A 184 -11.40 13.13 -7.65
C PHE A 184 -11.09 14.15 -8.75
N ARG A 185 -10.24 13.78 -9.71
CA ARG A 185 -10.03 14.60 -10.91
C ARG A 185 -11.35 14.81 -11.64
N LYS A 186 -11.51 15.94 -12.34
CA LYS A 186 -12.67 16.12 -13.22
C LYS A 186 -12.66 15.10 -14.36
N GLN A 187 -13.84 14.80 -14.87
CA GLN A 187 -14.05 14.03 -16.10
C GLN A 187 -13.25 14.65 -17.26
N LEU A 188 -12.66 13.79 -18.10
CA LEU A 188 -11.92 14.24 -19.28
C LEU A 188 -12.87 14.40 -20.49
N PRO A 189 -12.60 15.32 -21.44
CA PRO A 189 -13.51 15.57 -22.58
C PRO A 189 -13.75 14.37 -23.51
N HIS A 190 -12.91 13.34 -23.44
CA HIS A 190 -12.98 12.11 -24.23
C HIS A 190 -13.42 10.88 -23.39
N GLU A 191 -13.83 11.09 -22.15
CA GLU A 191 -14.25 10.05 -21.21
C GLU A 191 -15.76 10.15 -20.99
N SER A 192 -16.49 9.03 -21.16
CA SER A 192 -17.93 9.03 -20.91
C SER A 192 -18.24 9.17 -19.42
N ASP A 193 -19.39 9.75 -19.07
CA ASP A 193 -19.86 9.88 -17.69
C ASP A 193 -19.84 8.52 -16.98
N LYS A 194 -20.27 7.47 -17.70
CA LYS A 194 -20.29 6.08 -17.22
C LYS A 194 -18.89 5.56 -16.89
N ASP A 195 -17.90 5.83 -17.73
CA ASP A 195 -16.51 5.38 -17.50
C ASP A 195 -15.83 6.16 -16.39
N TYR A 196 -16.07 7.46 -16.30
CA TYR A 196 -15.59 8.31 -15.22
C TYR A 196 -16.16 7.86 -13.86
N VAL A 197 -17.48 7.73 -13.77
CA VAL A 197 -18.17 7.23 -12.57
C VAL A 197 -17.71 5.83 -12.21
N LYS A 198 -17.54 4.92 -13.17
CA LYS A 198 -17.00 3.56 -12.94
C LYS A 198 -15.59 3.59 -12.34
N LYS A 199 -14.71 4.48 -12.77
CA LYS A 199 -13.35 4.61 -12.20
C LYS A 199 -13.37 5.15 -10.77
N VAL A 200 -14.12 6.22 -10.53
CA VAL A 200 -14.31 6.83 -9.19
C VAL A 200 -14.87 5.81 -8.19
N THR A 201 -15.91 5.08 -8.61
CA THR A 201 -16.60 4.10 -7.75
C THR A 201 -15.80 2.82 -7.55
N ALA A 202 -15.02 2.37 -8.53
CA ALA A 202 -14.16 1.19 -8.39
C ALA A 202 -13.12 1.38 -7.26
N GLU A 203 -12.49 2.55 -7.18
CA GLU A 203 -11.55 2.87 -6.10
C GLU A 203 -12.24 2.81 -4.73
N PHE A 204 -13.36 3.52 -4.57
CA PHE A 204 -14.12 3.53 -3.32
C PHE A 204 -14.66 2.13 -2.94
N CYS A 205 -15.13 1.34 -3.90
CA CYS A 205 -15.63 -0.02 -3.64
C CYS A 205 -14.51 -0.95 -3.17
N ILE A 206 -13.29 -0.80 -3.71
CA ILE A 206 -12.12 -1.52 -3.18
C ILE A 206 -11.82 -1.03 -1.76
N GLY A 207 -11.54 0.27 -1.58
CA GLY A 207 -11.15 0.85 -0.29
C GLY A 207 -12.12 0.55 0.85
N SER A 208 -13.43 0.73 0.63
CA SER A 208 -14.48 0.52 1.64
C SER A 208 -14.70 -0.94 2.06
N THR A 209 -14.14 -1.93 1.34
CA THR A 209 -14.15 -3.34 1.79
C THR A 209 -12.96 -3.69 2.67
N LEU A 210 -11.88 -2.91 2.62
CA LEU A 210 -10.61 -3.22 3.27
C LEU A 210 -10.57 -2.71 4.72
N HIS A 211 -10.22 -3.62 5.64
CA HIS A 211 -10.19 -3.36 7.07
C HIS A 211 -8.97 -4.05 7.69
N HIS A 212 -7.87 -3.31 7.83
CA HIS A 212 -6.61 -3.81 8.37
C HIS A 212 -5.80 -2.67 9.02
N PRO A 213 -5.05 -2.89 10.12
CA PRO A 213 -4.25 -1.86 10.77
C PRO A 213 -3.36 -1.05 9.83
N ASN A 214 -2.76 -1.72 8.83
CA ASN A 214 -1.85 -1.11 7.86
C ASN A 214 -2.49 -0.68 6.53
N ILE A 215 -3.81 -0.60 6.46
CA ILE A 215 -4.57 -0.08 5.32
C ILE A 215 -5.33 1.17 5.77
N ILE A 216 -5.39 2.20 4.92
CA ILE A 216 -6.20 3.38 5.19
C ILE A 216 -7.69 3.03 5.21
N GLN A 217 -8.40 3.50 6.22
CA GLN A 217 -9.86 3.36 6.31
C GLN A 217 -10.54 4.38 5.40
N THR A 218 -11.03 3.92 4.24
CA THR A 218 -12.07 4.62 3.48
C THR A 218 -13.39 4.57 4.27
N LEU A 219 -14.08 5.71 4.39
CA LEU A 219 -15.24 5.91 5.26
C LEU A 219 -16.54 6.16 4.49
N ASP A 220 -16.51 7.03 3.48
CA ASP A 220 -17.69 7.47 2.74
C ASP A 220 -17.31 8.04 1.37
N ILE A 221 -18.28 8.12 0.46
CA ILE A 221 -18.15 8.82 -0.82
C ILE A 221 -19.33 9.78 -1.00
N VAL A 222 -18.99 10.98 -1.46
CA VAL A 222 -19.87 12.15 -1.49
C VAL A 222 -19.82 12.73 -2.89
N GLN A 223 -20.96 13.07 -3.46
CA GLN A 223 -21.02 13.82 -4.72
C GLN A 223 -21.61 15.20 -4.43
N SER A 224 -20.96 16.24 -4.94
CA SER A 224 -21.45 17.62 -4.87
C SER A 224 -21.35 18.22 -6.26
N GLY A 225 -22.50 18.31 -6.95
CA GLY A 225 -22.54 18.64 -8.38
C GLY A 225 -21.79 17.60 -9.23
N PRO A 226 -20.85 18.01 -10.10
CA PRO A 226 -20.06 17.11 -10.94
C PRO A 226 -18.84 16.50 -10.21
N ASP A 227 -18.51 17.00 -9.01
CA ASP A 227 -17.31 16.63 -8.28
C ASP A 227 -17.62 15.51 -7.26
N PHE A 228 -16.76 14.48 -7.24
CA PHE A 228 -16.81 13.38 -6.27
C PHE A 228 -15.71 13.56 -5.20
N TYR A 229 -16.01 13.15 -3.98
CA TYR A 229 -15.15 13.28 -2.81
C TYR A 229 -15.16 11.97 -2.00
N GLU A 230 -14.01 11.35 -1.84
CA GLU A 230 -13.81 10.20 -0.95
C GLU A 230 -13.31 10.68 0.42
N ILE A 231 -13.96 10.23 1.49
CA ILE A 231 -13.62 10.53 2.88
C ILE A 231 -12.82 9.37 3.47
N MET A 232 -11.66 9.66 4.06
CA MET A 232 -10.74 8.69 4.65
C MET A 232 -10.31 9.14 6.05
N GLU A 233 -9.78 8.20 6.86
CA GLU A 233 -9.03 8.57 8.07
C GLU A 233 -7.83 9.48 7.72
N TYR A 234 -7.44 10.38 8.62
CA TYR A 234 -6.28 11.24 8.41
C TYR A 234 -5.03 10.71 9.11
N CYS A 235 -3.96 10.52 8.32
CA CYS A 235 -2.61 10.28 8.82
C CYS A 235 -1.75 11.53 8.56
N PRO A 236 -1.14 12.14 9.59
CA PRO A 236 -0.44 13.42 9.44
C PRO A 236 0.93 13.31 8.79
N ASN A 237 1.50 12.11 8.70
CA ASN A 237 2.87 11.90 8.26
C ASN A 237 2.93 11.24 6.88
N ASP A 238 3.60 11.86 5.92
CA ASP A 238 3.98 11.23 4.66
C ASP A 238 5.33 10.51 4.80
N LEU A 239 5.40 9.25 4.37
CA LEU A 239 6.63 8.46 4.47
C LEU A 239 7.73 8.98 3.54
N PHE A 240 7.39 9.57 2.38
CA PHE A 240 8.41 10.14 1.49
C PHE A 240 9.21 11.24 2.21
N ASN A 241 8.52 12.19 2.84
CA ASN A 241 9.16 13.25 3.64
C ASN A 241 9.95 12.68 4.84
N ILE A 242 9.44 11.66 5.54
CA ILE A 242 10.18 11.02 6.64
C ILE A 242 11.48 10.38 6.13
N VAL A 243 11.45 9.62 5.03
CA VAL A 243 12.66 9.02 4.43
C VAL A 243 13.66 10.10 4.00
N MET A 244 13.18 11.16 3.35
CA MET A 244 14.04 12.23 2.84
C MET A 244 14.66 13.10 3.93
N SER A 245 14.06 13.16 5.13
CA SER A 245 14.68 13.78 6.32
C SER A 245 16.04 13.16 6.68
N GLY A 246 16.23 11.87 6.37
CA GLY A 246 17.42 11.11 6.77
C GLY A 246 17.51 10.80 8.26
N MET A 247 16.42 10.98 9.02
CA MET A 247 16.38 10.74 10.47
C MET A 247 16.09 9.28 10.84
N MET A 248 15.52 8.48 9.92
CA MET A 248 15.07 7.12 10.24
C MET A 248 16.21 6.22 10.70
N SER A 249 16.00 5.49 11.81
CA SER A 249 16.91 4.43 12.25
C SER A 249 16.77 3.18 11.37
N ARG A 250 17.73 2.25 11.45
CA ARG A 250 17.66 0.99 10.68
C ARG A 250 16.48 0.12 11.15
N GLU A 251 16.21 0.18 12.44
CA GLU A 251 15.18 -0.53 13.15
C GLU A 251 13.80 0.09 12.85
N GLU A 252 13.70 1.43 12.78
CA GLU A 252 12.52 2.14 12.30
C GLU A 252 12.18 1.80 10.84
N ILE A 253 13.18 1.74 9.96
CA ILE A 253 13.04 1.32 8.56
C ILE A 253 12.53 -0.13 8.50
N ALA A 254 13.12 -1.02 9.30
CA ALA A 254 12.73 -2.43 9.37
C ALA A 254 11.28 -2.61 9.83
N CYS A 255 10.89 -1.97 10.94
CA CYS A 255 9.53 -1.94 11.47
C CYS A 255 8.53 -1.42 10.41
N THR A 256 8.80 -0.24 9.85
CA THR A 256 7.92 0.42 8.86
C THR A 256 7.76 -0.45 7.62
N TRP A 257 8.84 -1.06 7.14
CA TRP A 257 8.78 -1.98 6.00
C TRP A 257 8.04 -3.29 6.34
N ARG A 258 8.12 -3.81 7.57
CA ARG A 258 7.29 -4.95 7.98
C ARG A 258 5.81 -4.61 7.98
N GLN A 259 5.44 -3.44 8.50
CA GLN A 259 4.06 -2.97 8.47
C GLN A 259 3.51 -2.88 7.03
N LEU A 260 4.33 -2.42 6.07
CA LEU A 260 3.99 -2.46 4.64
C LEU A 260 3.73 -3.89 4.14
N LEU A 261 4.60 -4.85 4.48
CA LEU A 261 4.40 -6.25 4.08
C LEU A 261 3.15 -6.88 4.70
N SER A 262 2.79 -6.50 5.93
CA SER A 262 1.55 -6.96 6.58
C SER A 262 0.30 -6.41 5.90
N GLY A 263 0.30 -5.11 5.55
CA GLY A 263 -0.76 -4.51 4.74
C GLY A 263 -0.89 -5.16 3.36
N LEU A 264 0.24 -5.47 2.71
CA LEU A 264 0.24 -6.15 1.41
C LEU A 264 -0.23 -7.61 1.50
N GLU A 265 0.13 -8.34 2.57
CA GLU A 265 -0.35 -9.71 2.78
C GLU A 265 -1.87 -9.71 2.93
N TYR A 266 -2.43 -8.75 3.66
CA TYR A 266 -3.87 -8.58 3.76
C TYR A 266 -4.51 -8.34 2.38
N LEU A 267 -4.01 -7.40 1.59
CA LEU A 267 -4.51 -7.13 0.21
C LEU A 267 -4.47 -8.40 -0.66
N HIS A 268 -3.33 -9.09 -0.70
CA HIS A 268 -3.18 -10.33 -1.48
C HIS A 268 -4.07 -11.46 -0.95
N SER A 269 -4.33 -11.52 0.37
CA SER A 269 -5.26 -12.48 0.97
C SER A 269 -6.73 -12.22 0.61
N MET A 270 -7.06 -10.98 0.24
CA MET A 270 -8.36 -10.52 -0.28
C MET A 270 -8.45 -10.63 -1.82
N GLY A 271 -7.37 -11.07 -2.49
CA GLY A 271 -7.35 -11.24 -3.95
C GLY A 271 -7.08 -9.94 -4.74
N ILE A 272 -6.62 -8.89 -4.06
CA ILE A 272 -6.37 -7.56 -4.60
C ILE A 272 -4.86 -7.30 -4.66
N ALA A 273 -4.37 -6.83 -5.81
CA ALA A 273 -3.01 -6.30 -5.97
C ALA A 273 -3.08 -4.77 -6.10
N HIS A 274 -2.09 -4.08 -5.53
CA HIS A 274 -2.09 -2.63 -5.39
C HIS A 274 -1.65 -1.91 -6.68
N ARG A 275 -0.62 -2.47 -7.34
CA ARG A 275 -0.01 -2.04 -8.61
C ARG A 275 0.64 -0.65 -8.66
N ASP A 276 0.42 0.23 -7.67
CA ASP A 276 1.16 1.50 -7.52
C ASP A 276 1.69 1.72 -6.09
N LEU A 277 2.41 0.74 -5.55
CA LEU A 277 3.14 0.89 -4.28
C LEU A 277 4.37 1.78 -4.49
N LYS A 278 4.43 2.88 -3.74
CA LYS A 278 5.51 3.88 -3.74
C LYS A 278 5.53 4.61 -2.39
N LEU A 279 6.61 5.32 -2.06
CA LEU A 279 6.71 6.08 -0.80
C LEU A 279 5.57 7.09 -0.63
N ASP A 280 5.15 7.74 -1.72
CA ASP A 280 4.06 8.73 -1.75
C ASP A 280 2.68 8.13 -1.42
N ASN A 281 2.53 6.80 -1.59
CA ASN A 281 1.30 6.05 -1.28
C ASN A 281 1.39 5.33 0.08
N LEU A 282 2.30 5.78 0.95
CA LEU A 282 2.51 5.28 2.30
C LEU A 282 2.53 6.45 3.29
N VAL A 283 1.61 6.42 4.24
CA VAL A 283 1.50 7.44 5.29
C VAL A 283 1.63 6.78 6.66
N LEU A 284 2.00 7.53 7.69
CA LEU A 284 2.01 7.05 9.07
C LEU A 284 1.03 7.87 9.91
N ASP A 285 0.28 7.17 10.76
CA ASP A 285 -0.51 7.82 11.79
C ASP A 285 0.38 8.49 12.86
N HIS A 286 -0.26 9.11 13.83
CA HIS A 286 0.41 9.78 14.96
C HIS A 286 1.08 8.82 15.96
N THR A 287 0.98 7.49 15.76
CA THR A 287 1.56 6.44 16.61
C THR A 287 2.68 5.63 15.95
N GLY A 288 3.09 6.02 14.73
CA GLY A 288 4.10 5.31 13.94
C GLY A 288 3.55 4.09 13.18
N ILE A 289 2.22 3.99 13.01
CA ILE A 289 1.59 2.91 12.26
C ILE A 289 1.42 3.31 10.80
N LEU A 290 2.06 2.55 9.91
CA LEU A 290 2.01 2.76 8.47
C LEU A 290 0.65 2.35 7.92
N LYS A 291 0.12 3.14 6.98
CA LYS A 291 -1.09 2.91 6.20
C LYS A 291 -0.79 2.98 4.71
N ILE A 292 -1.22 1.98 3.95
CA ILE A 292 -1.22 2.02 2.48
C ILE A 292 -2.47 2.81 2.02
N ILE A 293 -2.29 3.73 1.05
CA ILE A 293 -3.32 4.60 0.47
C ILE A 293 -3.37 4.50 -1.07
N ASP A 294 -4.42 5.08 -1.68
CA ASP A 294 -4.60 5.29 -3.13
C ASP A 294 -4.83 4.00 -3.94
N PHE A 295 -6.06 3.47 -3.88
CA PHE A 295 -6.47 2.24 -4.56
C PHE A 295 -6.87 2.44 -6.02
N GLY A 296 -6.76 3.65 -6.58
CA GLY A 296 -7.16 3.97 -7.96
C GLY A 296 -6.43 3.17 -9.05
N CYS A 297 -5.28 2.57 -8.74
CA CYS A 297 -4.57 1.62 -9.62
C CYS A 297 -4.77 0.14 -9.26
N SER A 298 -5.49 -0.20 -8.20
CA SER A 298 -5.63 -1.60 -7.75
C SER A 298 -6.39 -2.48 -8.75
N ALA A 299 -6.18 -3.80 -8.66
CA ALA A 299 -6.95 -4.77 -9.43
C ALA A 299 -7.18 -6.07 -8.65
N VAL A 300 -8.31 -6.71 -8.95
CA VAL A 300 -8.65 -8.04 -8.47
C VAL A 300 -7.97 -9.06 -9.36
N PHE A 301 -6.98 -9.77 -8.82
CA PHE A 301 -6.34 -10.89 -9.50
C PHE A 301 -7.02 -12.23 -9.17
N LYS A 302 -7.91 -12.28 -8.17
CA LYS A 302 -8.56 -13.50 -7.71
C LYS A 302 -9.86 -13.19 -6.96
N TYR A 303 -11.00 -13.73 -7.40
CA TYR A 303 -12.23 -13.61 -6.63
C TYR A 303 -12.24 -14.61 -5.45
N PRO A 304 -12.97 -14.31 -4.36
CA PRO A 304 -13.21 -15.28 -3.30
C PRO A 304 -13.81 -16.58 -3.83
N PHE A 305 -13.40 -17.72 -3.26
CA PHE A 305 -13.76 -19.09 -3.68
C PHE A 305 -13.24 -19.54 -5.04
N GLU A 306 -12.59 -18.68 -5.82
CA GLU A 306 -11.80 -19.11 -6.99
C GLU A 306 -10.38 -19.55 -6.58
N HIS A 307 -9.74 -20.34 -7.44
CA HIS A 307 -8.34 -20.75 -7.30
C HIS A 307 -7.42 -20.19 -8.39
N LYS A 308 -7.98 -19.75 -9.52
CA LYS A 308 -7.23 -19.18 -10.64
C LYS A 308 -6.72 -17.78 -10.29
N VAL A 309 -5.53 -17.45 -10.76
CA VAL A 309 -4.97 -16.09 -10.72
C VAL A 309 -5.13 -15.47 -12.11
N THR A 310 -5.76 -14.30 -12.16
CA THR A 310 -5.91 -13.48 -13.35
C THR A 310 -4.64 -12.64 -13.54
N LEU A 311 -3.93 -12.88 -14.64
CA LEU A 311 -2.75 -12.10 -15.01
C LEU A 311 -3.17 -10.70 -15.50
N THR A 312 -2.37 -9.71 -15.17
CA THR A 312 -2.55 -8.32 -15.60
C THR A 312 -1.80 -8.05 -16.91
N ARG A 313 -2.34 -7.17 -17.76
CA ARG A 313 -1.71 -6.65 -18.98
C ARG A 313 -1.39 -5.16 -18.82
N GLY A 314 -0.46 -4.63 -19.62
CA GLY A 314 -0.13 -3.20 -19.61
C GLY A 314 0.71 -2.75 -18.40
N ILE A 315 1.18 -1.51 -18.44
CA ILE A 315 2.10 -0.95 -17.45
C ILE A 315 1.31 -0.12 -16.42
N TYR A 316 1.46 -0.47 -15.15
CA TYR A 316 0.87 0.22 -14.00
C TYR A 316 1.93 0.56 -12.95
N GLY A 317 1.68 1.65 -12.24
CA GLY A 317 2.55 2.15 -11.19
C GLY A 317 3.39 3.36 -11.63
N SER A 318 4.29 3.77 -10.75
CA SER A 318 5.14 4.96 -10.93
C SER A 318 6.62 4.56 -11.09
N ASP A 319 7.31 5.08 -12.11
CA ASP A 319 8.79 4.97 -12.19
C ASP A 319 9.38 5.63 -10.90
N PRO A 320 10.35 5.00 -10.19
CA PRO A 320 11.14 3.82 -10.55
C PRO A 320 10.67 2.49 -9.91
N TYR A 321 9.48 2.44 -9.30
CA TYR A 321 8.98 1.29 -8.54
C TYR A 321 8.46 0.14 -9.42
N ILE A 322 8.10 0.42 -10.68
CA ILE A 322 7.55 -0.54 -11.64
C ILE A 322 8.47 -1.75 -11.83
N ALA A 323 7.90 -2.95 -11.86
CA ALA A 323 8.65 -4.20 -12.03
C ALA A 323 9.05 -4.47 -13.50
N PRO A 324 10.22 -5.09 -13.78
CA PRO A 324 10.76 -5.21 -15.13
C PRO A 324 9.90 -6.07 -16.07
N GLU A 325 9.16 -7.04 -15.53
CA GLU A 325 8.25 -7.87 -16.31
C GLU A 325 7.13 -7.07 -16.98
N GLN A 326 6.71 -5.94 -16.42
CA GLN A 326 5.69 -5.08 -17.03
C GLN A 326 6.16 -4.48 -18.37
N TYR A 327 7.47 -4.35 -18.58
CA TYR A 327 8.05 -3.86 -19.84
C TYR A 327 8.39 -4.96 -20.85
N THR A 328 8.40 -6.22 -20.42
CA THR A 328 8.97 -7.35 -21.20
C THR A 328 8.00 -8.50 -21.44
N GLN A 329 6.92 -8.60 -20.66
CA GLN A 329 5.89 -9.63 -20.77
C GLN A 329 4.56 -9.02 -21.21
N SER A 330 3.81 -9.74 -22.04
CA SER A 330 2.47 -9.30 -22.51
C SER A 330 1.37 -9.47 -21.44
N CYS A 331 1.62 -10.30 -20.43
CA CYS A 331 0.86 -10.40 -19.20
C CYS A 331 1.75 -10.91 -18.06
N TYR A 332 1.45 -10.54 -16.82
CA TYR A 332 2.26 -10.87 -15.62
C TYR A 332 1.38 -11.05 -14.38
N ASP A 333 1.94 -11.64 -13.33
CA ASP A 333 1.29 -11.76 -12.02
C ASP A 333 1.46 -10.44 -11.24
N PRO A 334 0.39 -9.68 -10.95
CA PRO A 334 0.51 -8.38 -10.31
C PRO A 334 1.04 -8.47 -8.87
N ARG A 335 0.92 -9.62 -8.21
CA ARG A 335 1.46 -9.84 -6.86
C ARG A 335 2.99 -9.77 -6.85
N LEU A 336 3.64 -10.34 -7.87
CA LEU A 336 5.10 -10.34 -7.99
C LEU A 336 5.62 -8.94 -8.32
N SER A 337 4.82 -8.12 -9.00
CA SER A 337 5.12 -6.70 -9.21
C SER A 337 5.01 -5.89 -7.93
N ASP A 338 3.97 -6.07 -7.11
CA ASP A 338 3.86 -5.38 -5.80
C ASP A 338 5.07 -5.70 -4.89
N VAL A 339 5.47 -6.98 -4.88
CA VAL A 339 6.60 -7.48 -4.09
C VAL A 339 7.94 -6.89 -4.57
N TRP A 340 8.10 -6.63 -5.87
CA TRP A 340 9.24 -5.87 -6.40
C TRP A 340 9.21 -4.41 -5.91
N SER A 341 8.06 -3.73 -5.98
CA SER A 341 7.91 -2.36 -5.48
C SER A 341 8.29 -2.24 -4.00
N CYS A 342 7.92 -3.21 -3.16
CA CYS A 342 8.34 -3.29 -1.75
C CYS A 342 9.86 -3.34 -1.57
N ALA A 343 10.61 -3.96 -2.48
CA ALA A 343 12.08 -3.96 -2.43
C ALA A 343 12.66 -2.59 -2.83
N ILE A 344 12.12 -1.95 -3.87
CA ILE A 344 12.52 -0.58 -4.28
C ILE A 344 12.26 0.43 -3.14
N ILE A 345 11.12 0.29 -2.44
CA ILE A 345 10.80 1.06 -1.24
C ILE A 345 11.86 0.84 -0.14
N PHE A 346 12.17 -0.40 0.22
CA PHE A 346 13.18 -0.69 1.26
C PHE A 346 14.57 -0.13 0.93
N ILE A 347 15.00 -0.25 -0.34
CA ILE A 347 16.26 0.32 -0.81
C ILE A 347 16.23 1.83 -0.64
N CYS A 348 15.16 2.51 -1.09
CA CYS A 348 15.06 3.96 -0.98
C CYS A 348 15.02 4.43 0.48
N MET A 349 14.30 3.73 1.37
CA MET A 349 14.33 3.99 2.81
C MET A 349 15.76 3.86 3.38
N THR A 350 16.51 2.85 2.96
CA THR A 350 17.86 2.54 3.47
C THR A 350 18.95 3.49 2.96
N ILE A 351 18.98 3.78 1.66
CA ILE A 351 20.08 4.54 1.02
C ILE A 351 19.67 5.92 0.49
N ARG A 352 18.39 6.30 0.64
CA ARG A 352 17.78 7.56 0.18
C ARG A 352 17.99 7.87 -1.30
N ARG A 353 18.14 6.81 -2.09
CA ARG A 353 18.36 6.81 -3.54
C ARG A 353 17.73 5.55 -4.13
N PHE A 354 17.26 5.67 -5.37
CA PHE A 354 16.76 4.53 -6.14
C PHE A 354 17.93 3.85 -6.87
N PRO A 355 17.87 2.51 -7.06
CA PRO A 355 18.94 1.77 -7.74
C PRO A 355 19.02 2.10 -9.24
N TRP A 356 17.88 2.44 -9.87
CA TRP A 356 17.72 2.73 -11.29
C TRP A 356 16.69 3.84 -11.48
N ARG A 357 16.69 4.51 -12.65
CA ARG A 357 15.60 5.43 -13.01
C ARG A 357 14.35 4.67 -13.46
N SER A 358 14.56 3.52 -14.08
CA SER A 358 13.53 2.55 -14.42
C SER A 358 14.18 1.21 -14.77
N PRO A 359 13.66 0.05 -14.34
CA PRO A 359 14.25 -1.25 -14.63
C PRO A 359 13.94 -1.72 -16.07
N ARG A 360 14.43 -0.96 -17.06
CA ARG A 360 14.36 -1.25 -18.50
C ARG A 360 15.76 -1.54 -19.02
N TYR A 361 15.92 -2.45 -19.98
CA TYR A 361 17.23 -2.75 -20.58
C TYR A 361 17.90 -1.57 -21.30
N SER A 362 17.17 -0.48 -21.56
CA SER A 362 17.71 0.80 -22.04
C SER A 362 18.38 1.64 -20.95
N ASP A 363 18.09 1.41 -19.67
CA ASP A 363 18.87 1.96 -18.56
C ASP A 363 20.15 1.13 -18.40
N LEU A 364 21.32 1.74 -18.65
CA LEU A 364 22.62 1.08 -18.59
C LEU A 364 22.91 0.45 -17.23
N SER A 365 22.43 1.08 -16.15
CA SER A 365 22.65 0.60 -14.77
C SER A 365 21.78 -0.61 -14.45
N TYR A 366 20.53 -0.62 -14.93
CA TYR A 366 19.66 -1.79 -14.82
C TYR A 366 20.12 -2.94 -15.73
N ARG A 367 20.52 -2.65 -16.98
CA ARG A 367 21.09 -3.67 -17.88
C ARG A 367 22.30 -4.33 -17.24
N ALA A 368 23.22 -3.55 -16.68
CA ALA A 368 24.38 -4.07 -15.97
C ALA A 368 24.01 -4.91 -14.72
N PHE A 369 22.93 -4.56 -14.01
CA PHE A 369 22.37 -5.39 -12.94
C PHE A 369 21.83 -6.73 -13.45
N ALA A 370 21.05 -6.70 -14.53
CA ALA A 370 20.41 -7.89 -15.10
C ALA A 370 21.38 -8.84 -15.83
N THR A 371 22.47 -8.35 -16.42
CA THR A 371 23.38 -9.17 -17.25
C THR A 371 24.71 -9.55 -16.59
N ASN A 372 25.27 -8.76 -15.67
CA ASN A 372 26.69 -8.88 -15.29
C ASN A 372 26.95 -9.90 -14.16
N GLN A 373 26.48 -11.15 -14.34
CA GLN A 373 26.80 -12.33 -13.52
C GLN A 373 26.93 -12.01 -12.01
N ASN A 374 25.85 -11.49 -11.43
CA ASN A 374 25.70 -11.13 -10.01
C ASN A 374 26.61 -10.00 -9.47
N GLN A 375 27.58 -9.46 -10.23
CA GLN A 375 28.53 -8.47 -9.69
C GLN A 375 27.86 -7.16 -9.26
N GLN A 376 26.99 -6.59 -10.11
CA GLN A 376 26.29 -5.33 -9.80
C GLN A 376 25.18 -5.54 -8.75
N GLN A 377 24.51 -6.70 -8.77
CA GLN A 377 23.59 -7.10 -7.71
C GLN A 377 24.31 -7.17 -6.34
N PHE A 378 25.49 -7.78 -6.28
CA PHE A 378 26.30 -7.85 -5.06
C PHE A 378 26.76 -6.47 -4.57
N ARG A 379 27.09 -5.54 -5.48
CA ARG A 379 27.40 -4.14 -5.13
C ARG A 379 26.20 -3.42 -4.52
N LEU A 380 25.00 -3.56 -5.11
CA LEU A 380 23.76 -2.99 -4.57
C LEU A 380 23.44 -3.56 -3.18
N LEU A 381 23.44 -4.89 -3.04
CA LEU A 381 23.14 -5.56 -1.77
C LEU A 381 24.12 -5.19 -0.66
N LYS A 382 25.40 -4.92 -0.99
CA LYS A 382 26.40 -4.45 -0.02
C LYS A 382 26.06 -3.10 0.62
N LEU A 383 25.23 -2.26 0.00
CA LEU A 383 24.76 -1.00 0.57
C LEU A 383 23.66 -1.18 1.61
N LEU A 384 23.04 -2.37 1.68
CA LEU A 384 21.94 -2.69 2.58
C LEU A 384 22.45 -3.39 3.87
N PRO A 385 21.68 -3.33 4.98
CA PRO A 385 21.92 -4.14 6.19
C PRO A 385 22.22 -5.59 5.85
N ARG A 386 23.19 -6.21 6.52
CA ARG A 386 23.72 -7.54 6.15
C ARG A 386 22.62 -8.61 6.21
N GLU A 387 21.74 -8.45 7.18
CA GLU A 387 20.62 -9.29 7.56
C GLU A 387 19.52 -9.25 6.48
N ALA A 388 19.31 -8.09 5.85
CA ALA A 388 18.32 -7.90 4.80
C ALA A 388 18.76 -8.42 3.41
N ARG A 389 20.05 -8.70 3.21
CA ARG A 389 20.60 -9.03 1.87
C ARG A 389 19.99 -10.29 1.23
N PRO A 390 19.76 -11.41 1.95
CA PRO A 390 19.16 -12.61 1.35
C PRO A 390 17.73 -12.34 0.86
N ALA A 391 16.90 -11.72 1.70
CA ALA A 391 15.56 -11.28 1.33
C ALA A 391 15.58 -10.36 0.09
N MET A 392 16.40 -9.31 0.11
CA MET A 392 16.51 -8.35 -1.00
C MET A 392 17.04 -8.99 -2.30
N ALA A 393 17.94 -9.97 -2.22
CA ALA A 393 18.42 -10.71 -3.39
C ALA A 393 17.29 -11.51 -4.06
N GLY A 394 16.39 -12.11 -3.26
CA GLY A 394 15.25 -12.86 -3.75
C GLY A 394 14.12 -12.00 -4.32
N LEU A 395 13.88 -10.81 -3.73
CA LEU A 395 12.87 -9.86 -4.22
C LEU A 395 13.30 -9.16 -5.52
N LEU A 396 14.58 -8.83 -5.66
CA LEU A 396 15.14 -8.20 -6.86
C LEU A 396 15.48 -9.21 -7.97
N ASN A 397 14.89 -10.40 -7.97
CA ASN A 397 15.07 -11.34 -9.06
C ASN A 397 14.37 -10.80 -10.32
N VAL A 398 15.16 -10.68 -11.40
CA VAL A 398 14.70 -10.19 -12.71
C VAL A 398 13.67 -11.13 -13.32
N ASP A 399 13.83 -12.45 -13.11
CA ASP A 399 12.86 -13.46 -13.51
C ASP A 399 11.76 -13.59 -12.42
N PRO A 400 10.50 -13.22 -12.73
CA PRO A 400 9.42 -13.30 -11.75
C PRO A 400 9.16 -14.73 -11.27
N SER A 401 9.37 -15.75 -12.10
CA SER A 401 9.15 -17.15 -11.74
C SER A 401 10.10 -17.64 -10.64
N ARG A 402 11.24 -16.96 -10.49
CA ARG A 402 12.28 -17.22 -9.49
C ARG A 402 12.33 -16.14 -8.40
N ARG A 403 11.41 -15.17 -8.41
CA ARG A 403 11.31 -14.11 -7.41
C ARG A 403 10.67 -14.65 -6.13
N THR A 404 11.21 -14.26 -4.98
CA THR A 404 10.64 -14.61 -3.68
C THR A 404 9.21 -14.07 -3.58
N THR A 405 8.25 -14.96 -3.32
CA THR A 405 6.85 -14.59 -3.09
C THR A 405 6.68 -13.93 -1.71
N LEU A 406 5.60 -13.16 -1.52
CA LEU A 406 5.32 -12.51 -0.23
C LEU A 406 5.25 -13.50 0.95
N SER A 407 4.66 -14.68 0.76
CA SER A 407 4.59 -15.71 1.79
C SER A 407 5.97 -16.27 2.15
N GLN A 408 6.84 -16.50 1.15
CA GLN A 408 8.23 -16.91 1.40
C GLN A 408 9.03 -15.79 2.08
N LEU A 409 8.77 -14.53 1.74
CA LEU A 409 9.41 -13.38 2.37
C LEU A 409 9.01 -13.27 3.84
N LEU A 410 7.72 -13.44 4.18
CA LEU A 410 7.23 -13.43 5.56
C LEU A 410 7.67 -14.65 6.38
N ALA A 411 8.13 -15.70 5.71
CA ALA A 411 8.77 -16.86 6.32
C ALA A 411 10.30 -16.71 6.51
N ASP A 412 10.92 -15.62 6.05
CA ASP A 412 12.36 -15.41 6.21
C ASP A 412 12.74 -15.19 7.71
N PRO A 413 13.84 -15.78 8.21
CA PRO A 413 14.18 -15.68 9.64
C PRO A 413 14.52 -14.27 10.12
N TRP A 414 15.19 -13.43 9.31
CA TRP A 414 15.46 -12.05 9.69
C TRP A 414 14.16 -11.25 9.70
N VAL A 415 13.32 -11.46 8.68
CA VAL A 415 11.98 -10.91 8.60
C VAL A 415 11.21 -11.20 9.89
N GLN A 416 11.06 -12.46 10.31
CA GLN A 416 10.27 -12.80 11.51
C GLN A 416 10.79 -12.20 12.82
N GLN A 417 12.07 -11.80 12.88
CA GLN A 417 12.71 -11.19 14.05
C GLN A 417 12.62 -9.66 14.12
N ILE A 418 12.02 -9.00 13.11
CA ILE A 418 11.85 -7.54 13.13
C ILE A 418 10.85 -7.14 14.21
N ASP A 419 11.33 -6.39 15.19
CA ASP A 419 10.52 -5.66 16.17
C ASP A 419 9.59 -4.67 15.46
N VAL A 420 8.29 -4.76 15.71
CA VAL A 420 7.26 -4.08 14.92
C VAL A 420 6.21 -3.43 15.81
N CYS A 421 5.94 -2.14 15.56
CA CYS A 421 4.85 -1.43 16.21
C CYS A 421 3.50 -2.02 15.79
N THR A 422 2.60 -2.16 16.76
CA THR A 422 1.20 -2.54 16.56
C THR A 422 0.27 -1.42 17.04
N LEU A 423 -1.04 -1.53 16.77
CA LEU A 423 -2.03 -0.58 17.31
C LEU A 423 -2.08 -0.59 18.85
N ALA A 424 -1.81 -1.73 19.48
CA ALA A 424 -1.78 -1.84 20.94
C ALA A 424 -0.44 -1.35 21.49
N GLU A 425 0.66 -1.98 21.09
CA GLU A 425 1.97 -1.82 21.71
C GLU A 425 3.03 -1.27 20.73
N PRO A 426 3.87 -0.34 21.17
CA PRO A 426 5.04 0.10 20.41
C PRO A 426 6.11 -0.99 20.38
N GLY A 427 6.94 -1.00 19.33
CA GLY A 427 8.17 -1.80 19.32
C GLY A 427 9.14 -1.34 20.41
N ALA A 428 9.93 -2.27 20.95
CA ALA A 428 10.77 -2.06 22.13
C ALA A 428 12.15 -1.45 21.80
N ASN A 429 12.66 -1.69 20.60
CA ASN A 429 14.06 -1.43 20.24
C ASN A 429 14.26 -0.25 19.26
N HIS A 430 13.20 0.49 18.93
CA HIS A 430 13.27 1.61 17.98
C HIS A 430 12.27 2.71 18.29
N VAL A 431 12.51 3.90 17.71
CA VAL A 431 11.62 5.05 17.76
C VAL A 431 11.10 5.40 16.36
N HIS A 432 9.94 6.04 16.27
CA HIS A 432 9.38 6.58 15.03
C HIS A 432 9.50 8.10 14.98
N HIS A 433 9.95 8.62 13.84
CA HIS A 433 10.03 10.05 13.55
C HIS A 433 8.74 10.55 12.89
N VAL A 434 7.97 11.35 13.61
CA VAL A 434 6.64 11.86 13.20
C VAL A 434 6.54 13.38 13.32
N GLN A 435 5.66 14.04 12.58
CA GLN A 435 5.49 15.50 12.59
C GLN A 435 4.60 16.00 13.74
N GLU A 436 3.58 15.22 14.12
CA GLU A 436 2.58 15.58 15.13
C GLU A 436 2.45 14.43 16.16
N MET A 437 2.63 14.73 17.45
CA MET A 437 2.30 13.82 18.56
C MET A 437 0.89 14.10 19.05
N SER A 438 0.08 13.05 19.27
CA SER A 438 -1.19 13.16 19.99
C SER A 438 -1.20 12.47 21.36
N ASN A 439 -0.27 11.55 21.63
CA ASN A 439 -0.25 10.73 22.85
C ASN A 439 1.16 10.28 23.26
N GLN A 440 1.30 9.94 24.55
CA GLN A 440 2.56 9.56 25.22
C GLN A 440 3.04 8.13 24.89
N ARG A 441 3.17 7.75 23.62
CA ARG A 441 3.95 6.55 23.26
C ARG A 441 5.43 6.87 23.46
N GLY A 442 6.11 6.10 24.32
CA GLY A 442 7.52 6.34 24.69
C GLY A 442 8.53 6.20 23.55
N ASN A 443 8.10 5.74 22.37
CA ASN A 443 8.95 5.54 21.20
C ASN A 443 8.64 6.51 20.04
N LEU A 444 8.07 7.68 20.30
CA LEU A 444 7.82 8.71 19.27
C LEU A 444 8.77 9.89 19.43
N VAL A 445 9.33 10.36 18.31
CA VAL A 445 10.19 11.54 18.23
C VAL A 445 9.60 12.53 17.22
N VAL A 446 9.48 13.80 17.60
CA VAL A 446 9.01 14.84 16.67
C VAL A 446 10.11 15.21 15.68
N MET A 447 9.82 15.15 14.39
CA MET A 447 10.65 15.77 13.35
C MET A 447 10.62 17.29 13.51
N THR A 448 11.59 17.82 14.26
CA THR A 448 11.78 19.28 14.37
C THR A 448 12.15 19.86 13.01
N ARG A 449 11.66 21.07 12.71
CA ARG A 449 11.95 21.78 11.45
C ARG A 449 13.42 22.17 11.25
N GLU A 450 14.29 21.94 12.24
CA GLU A 450 15.72 22.17 12.13
C GLU A 450 16.42 20.93 11.56
N PRO A 451 17.28 21.07 10.52
CA PRO A 451 18.08 19.98 9.99
C PRO A 451 18.84 19.18 11.06
N PRO A 452 18.92 17.84 10.99
CA PRO A 452 19.52 17.00 12.05
C PRO A 452 20.93 17.40 12.47
N GLY A 453 21.74 17.93 11.54
CA GLY A 453 23.08 18.43 11.85
C GLY A 453 23.08 19.61 12.83
N LEU A 454 22.10 20.52 12.76
CA LEU A 454 21.99 21.66 13.67
C LEU A 454 21.49 21.23 15.07
N ILE A 455 20.65 20.20 15.15
CA ILE A 455 20.23 19.61 16.43
C ILE A 455 21.43 18.95 17.11
N ALA A 456 22.17 18.09 16.37
CA ALA A 456 23.35 17.42 16.87
C ALA A 456 24.45 18.42 17.30
N GLU A 457 24.61 19.52 16.57
CA GLU A 457 25.55 20.58 16.94
C GLU A 457 25.08 21.38 18.17
N LYS A 458 23.79 21.71 18.29
CA LYS A 458 23.21 22.31 19.50
C LYS A 458 23.39 21.40 20.72
N GLU A 459 23.11 20.10 20.60
CA GLU A 459 23.34 19.14 21.69
C GLU A 459 24.81 19.05 22.06
N LYS A 460 25.71 18.97 21.08
CA LYS A 460 27.16 18.94 21.33
C LYS A 460 27.63 20.20 22.07
N ARG A 461 27.18 21.38 21.64
CA ARG A 461 27.45 22.66 22.35
C ARG A 461 26.87 22.66 23.76
N LYS A 462 25.66 22.13 23.97
CA LYS A 462 24.99 22.05 25.28
C LYS A 462 25.72 21.10 26.24
N ARG A 463 26.18 19.94 25.77
CA ARG A 463 27.01 18.99 26.53
C ARG A 463 28.37 19.60 26.88
N GLN A 464 29.01 20.32 25.95
CA GLN A 464 30.27 21.05 26.20
C GLN A 464 30.10 22.16 27.24
N GLN A 465 29.01 22.94 27.19
CA GLN A 465 28.71 23.96 28.20
C GLN A 465 28.45 23.35 29.58
N GLN A 466 27.72 22.23 29.66
CA GLN A 466 27.50 21.52 30.93
C GLN A 466 28.81 20.97 31.51
N GLN A 467 29.73 20.46 30.69
CA GLN A 467 31.06 20.02 31.13
C GLN A 467 31.96 21.20 31.57
N GLN A 468 31.83 22.37 30.95
CA GLN A 468 32.56 23.57 31.39
C GLN A 468 32.08 24.10 32.75
N VAL A 469 30.77 24.10 33.00
CA VAL A 469 30.20 24.48 34.31
C VAL A 469 30.65 23.52 35.41
N HIS A 470 30.71 22.21 35.13
CA HIS A 470 31.13 21.20 36.10
C HIS A 470 32.65 21.17 36.39
N ASN A 471 33.46 21.86 35.58
CA ASN A 471 34.90 22.05 35.80
C ASN A 471 35.24 23.42 36.42
N HIS A 472 34.23 24.24 36.74
CA HIS A 472 34.36 25.55 37.40
C HIS A 472 33.50 25.66 38.67
N THR A 473 33.05 24.52 39.19
CA THR A 473 32.47 24.35 40.54
C THR A 473 33.36 23.37 41.31
#